data_AF-A0A314Z525-F1
#
_entry.id   AF-A0A314Z525-F1
#
_cell.length_a   1.000
_cell.length_b   1.000
_cell.length_c   1.000
_cell.angle_alpha   90.00
_cell.angle_beta   90.00
_cell.angle_gamma   90.00
#
_symmetry.space_group_name_H-M   'P 1'
#
loop_
_entity.id
_entity.type
_entity.pdbx_description
1 polymer ?
#
loop_
_entity_poly.entity_id
_entity_poly.type
_entity_poly.pdbx_seq_one_letter_code
_entity_poly.pdbx_strand_id
1 'polypeptide(L)'
;MAGKIVKNFISLNALVDKGSNTIIFIESDNDFIDVLLSFLTIPIGTIVKRARKHSVPLEIDCMSNLYANVVNIDVRHFQTEACKEMLLCPHNGAESHCKNLRLKIDNDEPTRSRGGFC
;
A
#
# COMPACT_ATOMS: atom_id res chain seq x y z
N MET A 1 7.46 -10.50 -30.23
CA MET A 1 8.21 -9.88 -29.12
C MET A 1 7.94 -10.71 -27.88
N ALA A 2 8.94 -11.43 -27.38
CA ALA A 2 8.75 -12.35 -26.25
C ALA A 2 8.45 -11.54 -24.99
N GLY A 3 7.23 -11.67 -24.46
CA GLY A 3 6.84 -11.12 -23.17
C GLY A 3 7.75 -11.71 -22.11
N LYS A 4 8.63 -10.89 -21.55
CA LYS A 4 9.49 -11.27 -20.43
C LYS A 4 8.58 -11.45 -19.22
N ILE A 5 8.20 -12.68 -18.91
CA ILE A 5 7.51 -13.02 -17.66
C ILE A 5 8.49 -12.70 -16.54
N VAL A 6 8.31 -11.55 -15.87
CA VAL A 6 9.11 -11.20 -14.71
C VAL A 6 8.67 -12.13 -13.59
N LYS A 7 9.46 -13.16 -13.36
CA LYS A 7 9.27 -14.14 -12.29
C LYS A 7 9.68 -13.50 -10.95
N ASN A 8 8.74 -12.80 -10.30
CA ASN A 8 8.93 -12.21 -8.98
C ASN A 8 8.79 -13.30 -7.90
N PHE A 9 9.78 -14.18 -7.76
CA PHE A 9 9.80 -15.20 -6.72
C PHE A 9 10.58 -14.73 -5.50
N ILE A 10 9.94 -14.85 -4.33
CA ILE A 10 10.56 -14.68 -3.03
C ILE A 10 10.71 -16.07 -2.42
N SER A 11 11.93 -16.43 -2.02
CA SER A 11 12.25 -17.70 -1.37
C SER A 11 12.30 -17.53 0.15
N LEU A 12 11.77 -18.52 0.87
CA LEU A 12 11.75 -18.57 2.32
C LEU A 12 12.16 -19.98 2.74
N ASN A 13 13.06 -20.09 3.72
CA ASN A 13 13.46 -21.36 4.29
C ASN A 13 12.70 -21.56 5.60
N ALA A 14 11.93 -22.64 5.71
CA ALA A 14 11.17 -22.94 6.91
C ALA A 14 11.79 -24.14 7.64
N LEU A 15 11.99 -24.00 8.95
CA LEU A 15 12.28 -25.12 9.83
C LEU A 15 10.95 -25.67 10.37
N VAL A 16 10.68 -26.94 10.09
CA VAL A 16 9.43 -27.61 10.46
C VAL A 16 9.72 -28.71 11.47
N ASP A 17 8.97 -28.71 12.58
CA ASP A 17 8.91 -29.88 13.46
C ASP A 17 8.06 -30.95 12.80
N LYS A 18 8.65 -32.10 12.50
CA LYS A 18 7.93 -33.23 11.87
C LYS A 18 7.01 -33.95 12.84
N GLY A 19 7.23 -33.82 14.15
CA GLY A 19 6.39 -34.46 15.16
C GLY A 19 5.01 -33.79 15.24
N SER A 20 4.99 -32.47 15.40
CA SER A 20 3.76 -31.66 15.43
C SER A 20 3.27 -31.21 14.04
N ASN A 21 4.10 -31.35 13.00
CA ASN A 21 3.91 -30.78 11.67
C ASN A 21 3.73 -29.24 11.71
N THR A 22 4.44 -28.55 12.60
CA THR A 22 4.39 -27.09 12.76
C THR A 22 5.67 -26.41 12.30
N ILE A 23 5.54 -25.22 11.70
CA ILE A 23 6.69 -24.37 11.37
C ILE A 23 7.19 -23.72 12.66
N ILE A 24 8.46 -23.97 13.01
CA ILE A 24 9.10 -23.42 14.22
C ILE A 24 9.75 -22.08 13.90
N PHE A 25 10.34 -21.97 12.72
CA PHE A 25 11.13 -20.80 12.32
C PHE A 25 11.09 -20.61 10.81
N ILE A 26 11.16 -19.37 10.35
CA ILE A 26 11.29 -19.01 8.95
C ILE A 26 12.51 -18.10 8.82
N GLU A 27 13.49 -18.56 8.06
CA GLU A 27 14.62 -17.76 7.60
C GLU A 27 14.26 -17.13 6.25
N SER A 28 14.62 -15.86 6.11
CA SER A 28 14.26 -15.07 4.96
C SER A 28 15.40 -14.16 4.53
N ASP A 29 15.50 -13.95 3.22
CA ASP A 29 16.34 -12.90 2.64
C ASP A 29 15.68 -11.53 2.79
N ASN A 30 16.47 -10.48 2.52
CA ASN A 30 16.04 -9.08 2.62
C ASN A 30 14.81 -8.77 1.75
N ASP A 31 14.65 -9.43 0.61
CA ASP A 31 13.57 -9.15 -0.33
C ASP A 31 12.17 -9.34 0.26
N PHE A 32 11.99 -10.36 1.10
CA PHE A 32 10.74 -10.58 1.80
C PHE A 32 10.53 -9.54 2.90
N ILE A 33 11.61 -9.18 3.61
CA ILE A 33 11.54 -8.19 4.70
C ILE A 33 11.19 -6.82 4.13
N ASP A 34 11.78 -6.43 3.00
CA ASP A 34 11.44 -5.18 2.31
C ASP A 34 9.97 -5.17 1.89
N VAL A 35 9.45 -6.27 1.35
CA VAL A 35 8.02 -6.41 1.02
C VAL A 35 7.15 -6.36 2.26
N LEU A 36 7.52 -7.06 3.34
CA LEU A 36 6.76 -7.07 4.60
C LEU A 36 6.69 -5.67 5.22
N LEU A 37 7.83 -4.98 5.30
CA LEU A 37 7.93 -3.63 5.87
C LEU A 37 7.23 -2.60 4.97
N SER A 38 7.20 -2.80 3.66
CA SER A 38 6.50 -1.89 2.76
C SER A 38 5.01 -1.78 3.06
N PHE A 39 4.34 -2.86 3.52
CA PHE A 39 2.94 -2.79 3.93
C PHE A 39 2.72 -1.81 5.09
N LEU A 40 3.69 -1.68 5.99
CA LEU A 40 3.64 -0.73 7.12
C LEU A 40 3.81 0.72 6.66
N THR A 41 4.38 0.95 5.49
CA THR A 41 4.56 2.29 4.92
C THR A 41 3.31 2.81 4.20
N ILE A 42 2.33 1.94 3.92
CA ILE A 42 1.14 2.31 3.18
C ILE A 42 0.26 3.23 4.05
N PRO A 43 -0.03 4.46 3.60
CA PRO A 43 -0.92 5.34 4.34
C PRO A 43 -2.30 4.73 4.51
N ILE A 44 -2.88 4.89 5.70
CA ILE A 44 -4.21 4.34 6.01
C ILE A 44 -5.32 4.88 5.09
N GLY A 45 -5.20 6.13 4.62
CA GLY A 45 -6.11 6.69 3.61
C GLY A 45 -6.09 5.91 2.30
N THR A 46 -4.92 5.40 1.88
CA THR A 46 -4.77 4.52 0.72
C THR A 46 -5.45 3.18 0.94
N ILE A 47 -5.31 2.59 2.13
CA ILE A 47 -5.97 1.33 2.49
C ILE A 47 -7.50 1.49 2.45
N VAL A 48 -8.04 2.53 3.08
CA VAL A 48 -9.49 2.80 3.09
C VAL A 48 -10.03 3.05 1.67
N LYS A 49 -9.31 3.85 0.87
CA LYS A 49 -9.64 4.08 -0.55
C LYS A 49 -9.70 2.77 -1.34
N ARG A 50 -8.69 1.91 -1.18
CA ARG A 50 -8.60 0.61 -1.88
C ARG A 50 -9.70 -0.35 -1.44
N ALA A 51 -9.96 -0.47 -0.14
CA ALA A 51 -10.99 -1.36 0.36
C ALA A 51 -12.38 -0.98 -0.12
N ARG A 52 -12.69 0.33 -0.17
CA ARG A 52 -13.93 0.83 -0.78
C ARG A 52 -14.01 0.52 -2.27
N LYS A 53 -12.91 0.67 -3.02
CA LYS A 53 -12.85 0.36 -4.47
C LYS A 53 -13.11 -1.13 -4.76
N HIS A 54 -12.64 -2.01 -3.88
CA HIS A 54 -12.75 -3.47 -4.04
C HIS A 54 -13.88 -4.10 -3.22
N SER A 55 -14.75 -3.29 -2.59
CA SER A 55 -15.83 -3.75 -1.73
C SER A 55 -15.37 -4.73 -0.63
N VAL A 56 -14.14 -4.56 -0.13
CA VAL A 56 -13.60 -5.36 0.97
C VAL A 56 -14.11 -4.73 2.27
N PRO A 57 -14.80 -5.49 3.15
CA PRO A 57 -15.18 -5.00 4.46
C PRO A 57 -13.92 -4.63 5.25
N LEU A 58 -13.82 -3.37 5.66
CA LEU A 58 -12.75 -2.91 6.53
C LEU A 58 -13.37 -2.57 7.88
N GLU A 59 -13.05 -3.33 8.93
CA GLU A 59 -13.51 -3.10 10.30
C GLU A 59 -12.80 -1.90 10.97
N ILE A 60 -12.60 -0.82 10.23
CA ILE A 60 -12.01 0.42 10.74
C ILE A 60 -13.00 1.56 10.51
N ASP A 61 -14.03 1.61 11.35
CA ASP A 61 -15.15 2.54 11.22
C ASP A 61 -14.74 4.00 11.34
N CYS A 62 -13.86 4.33 12.28
CA CYS A 62 -13.44 5.72 12.51
C CYS A 62 -12.70 6.30 11.29
N MET A 63 -11.80 5.52 10.69
CA MET A 63 -11.04 5.94 9.51
C MET A 63 -11.89 5.95 8.25
N SER A 64 -12.82 5.01 8.13
CA SER A 64 -13.81 4.99 7.07
C SER A 64 -14.69 6.25 7.12
N ASN A 65 -15.14 6.65 8.31
CA ASN A 65 -15.93 7.86 8.48
C ASN A 65 -15.11 9.13 8.17
N LEU A 66 -13.87 9.20 8.67
CA LEU A 66 -12.95 10.31 8.36
C LEU A 66 -12.75 10.46 6.84
N TYR A 67 -12.48 9.37 6.13
CA TYR A 67 -12.33 9.37 4.68
C TYR A 67 -13.61 9.83 3.97
N ALA A 68 -14.78 9.34 4.39
CA ALA A 68 -16.07 9.77 3.83
C ALA A 68 -16.32 11.26 4.01
N ASN A 69 -15.95 11.82 5.17
CA ASN A 69 -16.06 13.25 5.42
C ASN A 69 -15.17 14.05 4.48
N VAL A 70 -13.90 13.66 4.31
CA VAL A 70 -12.98 14.35 3.37
C VAL A 70 -13.52 14.30 1.93
N VAL A 71 -14.13 13.19 1.50
CA VAL A 71 -14.79 13.11 0.19
C VAL A 71 -15.91 14.14 0.07
N ASN A 72 -16.76 14.25 1.10
CA ASN A 72 -17.98 15.07 1.09
C ASN A 72 -17.74 16.58 1.34
N ILE A 73 -16.62 16.97 1.94
CA ILE A 73 -16.29 18.40 2.14
C ILE A 73 -16.06 19.06 0.78
N ASP A 74 -16.72 20.20 0.53
CA ASP A 74 -16.56 20.97 -0.70
C ASP A 74 -15.13 21.52 -0.87
N VAL A 75 -14.59 21.52 -2.10
CA VAL A 75 -13.24 22.03 -2.40
C VAL A 75 -13.02 23.44 -1.87
N ARG A 76 -14.03 24.30 -1.83
CA ARG A 76 -13.90 25.70 -1.39
C ARG A 76 -13.33 25.87 0.02
N HIS A 77 -13.32 24.81 0.83
CA HIS A 77 -12.70 24.79 2.17
C HIS A 77 -11.22 24.40 2.15
N PHE A 78 -10.67 24.10 0.98
CA PHE A 78 -9.26 23.80 0.74
C PHE A 78 -8.63 24.93 -0.06
N GLN A 79 -7.32 25.14 0.13
CA GLN A 79 -6.58 26.15 -0.62
C GLN A 79 -6.54 25.85 -2.12
N THR A 80 -6.45 24.57 -2.48
CA THR A 80 -6.46 24.08 -3.85
C THR A 80 -7.16 22.72 -3.92
N GLU A 81 -7.60 22.32 -5.12
CA GLU A 81 -8.06 20.94 -5.37
C GLU A 81 -6.98 19.90 -5.04
N ALA A 82 -5.71 20.22 -5.31
CA ALA A 82 -4.60 19.35 -5.00
C ALA A 82 -4.50 19.06 -3.48
N CYS A 83 -4.78 20.04 -2.62
CA CYS A 83 -4.80 19.82 -1.16
C CYS A 83 -5.87 18.79 -0.75
N LYS A 84 -7.05 18.85 -1.37
CA LYS A 84 -8.12 17.86 -1.11
C LYS A 84 -7.71 16.48 -1.64
N GLU A 85 -7.14 16.42 -2.85
CA GLU A 85 -6.65 15.17 -3.44
C GLU A 85 -5.55 14.51 -2.59
N MET A 86 -4.64 15.29 -1.99
CA MET A 86 -3.59 14.78 -1.10
C MET A 86 -4.15 14.06 0.14
N LEU A 87 -5.29 14.50 0.67
CA LEU A 87 -5.95 13.83 1.79
C LEU A 87 -6.70 12.55 1.37
N LEU A 88 -7.27 12.56 0.15
CA LEU A 88 -7.95 11.40 -0.42
C LEU A 88 -6.97 10.34 -0.94
N CYS A 89 -5.78 10.74 -1.33
CA CYS A 89 -4.73 9.89 -1.86
C CYS A 89 -3.38 10.28 -1.24
N PRO A 90 -3.13 9.90 0.03
CA PRO A 90 -1.91 10.29 0.71
C PRO A 90 -0.69 9.70 0.01
N HIS A 91 0.36 10.51 -0.10
CA HIS A 91 1.64 10.05 -0.63
C HIS A 91 2.31 9.10 0.38
N ASN A 92 2.86 7.99 -0.12
CA ASN A 92 3.68 7.10 0.69
C ASN A 92 5.08 7.74 0.87
N GLY A 93 5.45 8.08 2.10
CA GLY A 93 6.78 8.67 2.38
C GLY A 93 7.96 7.75 2.01
N ALA A 94 7.72 6.44 1.90
CA ALA A 94 8.70 5.44 1.46
C ALA A 94 8.49 5.01 0.00
N GLU A 95 7.79 5.80 -0.83
CA GLU A 95 7.49 5.44 -2.22
C GLU A 95 8.75 5.10 -3.03
N SER A 96 9.84 5.85 -2.84
CA SER A 96 11.13 5.60 -3.51
C SER A 96 11.71 4.22 -3.18
N HIS A 97 11.59 3.77 -1.93
CA HIS A 97 12.00 2.44 -1.50
C HIS A 97 11.05 1.37 -2.05
N CYS A 98 9.75 1.64 -2.05
CA CYS A 98 8.72 0.72 -2.54
C CYS A 98 8.81 0.45 -4.06
N LYS A 99 9.35 1.39 -4.85
CA LYS A 99 9.58 1.22 -6.30
C LYS A 99 10.56 0.09 -6.63
N ASN A 100 11.49 -0.19 -5.72
CA ASN A 100 12.54 -1.19 -5.91
C ASN A 100 12.17 -2.58 -5.36
N LEU A 101 10.99 -2.73 -4.77
CA LEU A 101 10.53 -4.01 -4.24
C LEU A 101 10.44 -5.05 -5.36
N ARG A 102 10.91 -6.27 -5.05
CA ARG A 102 10.73 -7.41 -5.95
C ARG A 102 9.26 -7.72 -6.19
N LEU A 103 8.38 -7.40 -5.24
CA LEU A 103 6.94 -7.48 -5.38
C LEU A 103 6.34 -6.07 -5.41
N LYS A 104 5.79 -5.68 -6.55
CA LYS A 104 5.10 -4.39 -6.71
C LYS A 104 3.70 -4.48 -6.11
N ILE A 105 3.48 -3.75 -5.02
CA ILE A 105 2.21 -3.73 -4.28
C ILE A 105 1.28 -2.64 -4.84
N ASP A 106 1.85 -1.59 -5.44
CA ASP A 106 1.09 -0.49 -6.04
C ASP A 106 1.12 -0.57 -7.57
N ASN A 107 -0.05 -0.79 -8.18
CA ASN A 107 -0.25 -0.87 -9.63
C ASN A 107 -1.00 0.35 -10.20
N ASP A 108 -1.29 1.37 -9.38
CA ASP A 108 -1.95 2.57 -9.89
C ASP A 108 -0.91 3.51 -10.54
N GLU A 109 -1.33 4.17 -11.64
CA GLU A 109 -0.58 5.26 -12.26
C GLU A 109 -0.18 6.28 -11.18
N PRO A 110 1.06 6.81 -11.20
CA PRO A 110 1.47 7.82 -10.25
C PRO A 110 0.45 8.95 -10.29
N THR A 111 -0.12 9.30 -9.13
CA THR A 111 -0.94 10.49 -9.00
C THR A 111 -0.08 11.62 -9.56
N ARG A 112 -0.48 12.18 -10.71
CA ARG A 112 0.16 13.37 -11.26
C ARG A 112 0.03 14.42 -10.18
N SER A 113 1.08 14.57 -9.37
CA SER A 113 1.30 15.81 -8.64
C SER A 113 1.57 16.84 -9.73
N ARG A 114 0.49 17.40 -10.28
CA ARG A 114 0.58 18.75 -10.82
C ARG A 114 1.08 19.56 -9.64
N GLY A 115 2.31 20.06 -9.75
CA GLY A 115 3.09 20.67 -8.67
C GLY A 115 2.49 21.97 -8.12
N GLY A 116 1.20 21.99 -7.81
CA GLY A 116 0.61 22.91 -6.86
C GLY A 116 0.92 22.37 -5.48
N PHE A 117 2.01 22.83 -4.90
CA PHE A 117 2.17 22.79 -3.46
C PHE A 117 0.94 23.46 -2.83
N CYS A 118 0.35 22.76 -1.86
CA CYS A 118 0.18 23.39 -0.56
C CYS A 118 1.56 23.24 0.11
#